data_AF-A0A841H1K6-F1
#
_entry.id   AF-A0A841H1K6-F1
#
_cell.length_a   1.000
_cell.length_b   1.000
_cell.length_c   1.000
_cell.angle_alpha   90.00
_cell.angle_beta   90.00
_cell.angle_gamma   90.00
#
_symmetry.space_group_name_H-M   'P 1'
#
loop_
_entity.id
_entity.type
_entity.pdbx_description
1 polymer ?
#
loop_
_entity_poly.entity_id
_entity_poly.type
_entity_poly.pdbx_seq_one_letter_code
_entity_poly.pdbx_strand_id
1 'polypeptide(L)'
;MNRLGLRYTVTAFLIAAAVAAAGVLLGGPAHRAGVLAGSALGFVTQAAVFWIFFIRLYPGRDQAWTAYGLGLLVRLAVFAVTAFVLAPRAGLPFAATLLSLAGVFWLTTLSEAAYLKNRTSNPTQA
;
A
#
# COMPACT_ATOMS: atom_id res chain seq x y z
N MET A 1 -7.66 18.57 9.69
CA MET A 1 -7.14 17.53 8.76
C MET A 1 -5.94 16.85 9.39
N ASN A 2 -5.94 15.53 9.46
CA ASN A 2 -4.89 14.77 10.15
C ASN A 2 -3.61 14.75 9.29
N ARG A 3 -2.61 15.58 9.65
CA ARG A 3 -1.40 15.83 8.84
C ARG A 3 -0.60 14.55 8.60
N LEU A 4 -0.64 13.60 9.54
CA LEU A 4 0.00 12.29 9.43
C LEU A 4 -0.60 11.46 8.28
N GLY A 5 -1.93 11.38 8.21
CA GLY A 5 -2.66 10.67 7.15
C GLY A 5 -2.34 11.22 5.77
N LEU A 6 -2.28 12.55 5.63
CA LEU A 6 -1.94 13.19 4.37
C LEU A 6 -0.49 12.89 3.95
N ARG A 7 0.47 13.02 4.88
CA ARG A 7 1.89 12.72 4.61
C ARG A 7 2.09 11.27 4.17
N TYR A 8 1.48 10.32 4.89
CA TYR A 8 1.56 8.90 4.52
C TYR A 8 0.93 8.63 3.15
N THR A 9 -0.23 9.22 2.86
CA THR A 9 -0.90 9.06 1.55
C THR A 9 -0.01 9.55 0.42
N VAL A 10 0.66 10.71 0.60
CA VAL A 10 1.62 11.24 -0.39
C VAL A 10 2.81 10.30 -0.54
N THR A 11 3.38 9.78 0.56
CA THR A 11 4.47 8.79 0.49
C THR A 11 4.04 7.53 -0.26
N ALA A 12 2.85 6.99 0.04
CA ALA A 12 2.32 5.81 -0.63
C ALA A 12 2.09 6.06 -2.13
N PHE A 13 1.60 7.25 -2.49
CA PHE A 13 1.43 7.65 -3.89
C PHE A 13 2.77 7.71 -4.62
N LEU A 14 3.79 8.36 -4.03
CA LEU A 14 5.12 8.45 -4.63
C LEU A 14 5.76 7.07 -4.82
N ILE A 15 5.60 6.17 -3.85
CA ILE A 15 6.05 4.78 -3.97
C ILE A 15 5.35 4.07 -5.12
N ALA A 16 4.02 4.17 -5.20
CA ALA A 16 3.25 3.53 -6.27
C ALA A 16 3.60 4.10 -7.65
N ALA A 17 3.80 5.42 -7.75
CA ALA A 17 4.25 6.07 -8.96
C ALA A 17 5.66 5.62 -9.37
N ALA A 18 6.58 5.48 -8.42
CA ALA A 18 7.93 5.00 -8.68
C ALA A 18 7.93 3.54 -9.15
N VAL A 19 7.16 2.65 -8.50
CA VAL A 19 7.00 1.25 -8.92
C VAL A 19 6.36 1.16 -10.30
N ALA A 20 5.32 1.96 -10.56
CA ALA A 20 4.68 2.04 -11.87
C ALA A 20 5.65 2.52 -12.95
N ALA A 21 6.38 3.62 -12.72
CA ALA A 21 7.35 4.17 -13.65
C ALA A 21 8.47 3.16 -13.94
N ALA A 22 9.06 2.56 -12.91
CA ALA A 22 10.09 1.54 -13.07
C ALA A 22 9.58 0.33 -13.86
N GLY A 23 8.39 -0.19 -13.54
CA GLY A 23 7.81 -1.32 -14.25
C GLY A 23 7.42 -1.02 -15.70
N VAL A 24 7.02 0.21 -16.01
CA VAL A 24 6.70 0.65 -17.39
C VAL A 24 7.97 0.92 -18.21
N LEU A 25 9.03 1.45 -17.60
CA LEU A 25 10.30 1.76 -18.26
C LEU A 25 11.15 0.50 -18.51
N LEU A 26 11.17 -0.43 -17.55
CA LEU A 26 11.95 -1.66 -17.64
C LEU A 26 11.17 -2.81 -18.29
N GLY A 27 9.85 -2.73 -18.29
CA GLY A 27 8.97 -3.76 -18.87
C GLY A 27 8.62 -3.50 -20.33
N GLY A 28 8.34 -4.59 -21.07
CA GLY A 28 7.75 -4.50 -22.41
C GLY A 28 6.30 -3.99 -22.41
N PRO A 29 5.78 -3.53 -23.57
CA PRO A 29 4.43 -2.96 -23.68
C PRO A 29 3.32 -3.91 -23.21
N ALA A 30 3.51 -5.22 -23.36
CA ALA A 30 2.58 -6.26 -22.92
C ALA A 30 2.34 -6.29 -21.40
N HIS A 31 3.24 -5.72 -20.58
CA HIS A 31 3.15 -5.79 -19.12
C HIS A 31 2.61 -4.51 -18.47
N ARG A 32 2.51 -3.41 -19.23
CA ARG A 32 2.18 -2.07 -18.71
C ARG A 32 0.85 -2.03 -17.96
N ALA A 33 -0.18 -2.65 -18.54
CA ALA A 33 -1.51 -2.70 -17.91
C ALA A 33 -1.48 -3.40 -16.55
N GLY A 34 -0.75 -4.51 -16.44
CA GLY A 34 -0.59 -5.24 -15.18
C GLY A 34 0.18 -4.42 -14.14
N VAL A 35 1.30 -3.82 -14.54
CA VAL A 35 2.11 -2.96 -13.65
C VAL A 35 1.24 -1.82 -13.08
N LEU A 36 0.55 -1.08 -13.95
CA LEU A 36 -0.28 0.06 -13.55
C LEU A 36 -1.42 -0.37 -12.63
N ALA A 37 -2.11 -1.46 -12.96
CA ALA A 37 -3.20 -1.98 -12.14
C ALA A 37 -2.73 -2.41 -10.76
N GLY A 38 -1.63 -3.16 -10.67
CA GLY A 38 -1.07 -3.61 -9.39
C GLY A 38 -0.55 -2.45 -8.54
N SER A 39 0.14 -1.47 -9.13
CA SER A 39 0.59 -0.27 -8.41
C SER A 39 -0.58 0.57 -7.90
N ALA A 40 -1.63 0.75 -8.70
CA ALA A 40 -2.82 1.51 -8.32
C ALA A 40 -3.60 0.82 -7.20
N LEU A 41 -3.81 -0.50 -7.30
CA LEU A 41 -4.43 -1.30 -6.24
C LEU A 41 -3.63 -1.25 -4.95
N GLY A 42 -2.30 -1.33 -5.05
CA GLY A 42 -1.39 -1.22 -3.91
C GLY A 42 -1.53 0.12 -3.20
N PHE A 43 -1.55 1.21 -3.95
CA PHE A 43 -1.75 2.56 -3.43
C PHE A 43 -3.10 2.72 -2.73
N VAL A 44 -4.20 2.37 -3.41
CA VAL A 44 -5.56 2.53 -2.88
C VAL A 44 -5.72 1.72 -1.61
N THR A 45 -5.26 0.48 -1.61
CA THR A 45 -5.32 -0.39 -0.42
C THR A 45 -4.53 0.22 0.72
N GLN A 46 -3.31 0.71 0.48
CA GLN A 46 -2.49 1.27 1.55
C GLN A 46 -3.04 2.58 2.12
N ALA A 47 -3.50 3.47 1.26
CA ALA A 47 -4.17 4.69 1.70
C ALA A 47 -5.40 4.34 2.55
N ALA A 48 -6.26 3.43 2.07
CA ALA A 48 -7.46 3.02 2.78
C ALA A 48 -7.14 2.37 4.13
N VAL A 49 -6.23 1.40 4.17
CA VAL A 49 -5.78 0.70 5.38
C VAL A 49 -5.25 1.69 6.42
N PHE A 50 -4.40 2.64 5.99
CA PHE A 50 -3.83 3.63 6.91
C PHE A 50 -4.90 4.54 7.51
N TRP A 51 -5.79 5.09 6.67
CA TRP A 51 -6.86 5.97 7.14
C TRP A 51 -7.88 5.24 8.02
N ILE A 52 -8.26 4.02 7.66
CA ILE A 52 -9.25 3.24 8.42
C ILE A 52 -8.65 2.82 9.76
N PHE A 53 -7.50 2.17 9.78
CA PHE A 53 -6.97 1.59 11.02
C PHE A 53 -6.21 2.59 11.88
N PHE A 54 -5.31 3.41 11.31
CA PHE A 54 -4.43 4.25 12.13
C PHE A 54 -4.98 5.64 12.44
N ILE A 55 -5.91 6.14 11.62
CA ILE A 55 -6.55 7.44 11.82
C ILE A 55 -7.93 7.31 12.46
N ARG A 56 -8.75 6.35 12.03
CA ARG A 56 -10.16 6.25 12.46
C ARG A 56 -10.42 5.24 13.58
N LEU A 57 -10.00 3.99 13.42
CA LEU A 57 -10.36 2.91 14.36
C LEU A 57 -9.42 2.79 15.56
N TYR A 58 -8.11 2.92 15.33
CA TYR A 58 -7.08 2.76 16.37
C TYR A 58 -6.14 3.98 16.40
N PRO A 59 -6.66 5.17 16.79
CA PRO A 59 -5.84 6.37 16.87
C PRO A 59 -4.83 6.31 18.03
N GLY A 60 -5.05 5.45 19.03
CA GLY A 60 -4.17 5.31 20.20
C GLY A 60 -2.88 4.54 19.90
N ARG A 61 -1.80 4.87 20.60
CA ARG A 61 -0.49 4.18 20.48
C ARG A 61 -0.56 2.72 20.90
N ASP A 62 -1.30 2.43 21.95
CA ASP A 62 -1.35 1.09 22.57
C ASP A 62 -1.97 0.05 21.62
N GLN A 63 -2.68 0.52 20.60
CA GLN A 63 -3.37 -0.29 19.60
C GLN A 63 -2.69 -0.24 18.23
N ALA A 64 -1.53 0.43 18.10
CA ALA A 64 -0.81 0.59 16.84
C ALA A 64 -0.35 -0.76 16.25
N TRP A 65 0.04 -1.71 17.11
CA TRP A 65 0.40 -3.06 16.69
C TRP A 65 -0.80 -3.85 16.15
N THR A 66 -1.97 -3.69 16.77
CA THR A 66 -3.22 -4.29 16.28
C THR A 66 -3.61 -3.73 14.93
N ALA A 67 -3.54 -2.40 14.76
CA ALA A 67 -3.77 -1.73 13.48
C ALA A 67 -2.80 -2.22 12.39
N TYR A 68 -1.53 -2.40 12.74
CA TYR A 68 -0.52 -2.92 11.82
C TYR A 68 -0.79 -4.37 11.41
N GLY A 69 -1.11 -5.24 12.38
CA GLY A 69 -1.47 -6.64 12.11
C GLY A 69 -2.70 -6.77 11.23
N LEU A 70 -3.77 -6.02 11.52
CA LEU A 70 -4.99 -5.97 10.69
C LEU A 70 -4.70 -5.42 9.29
N GLY A 71 -3.87 -4.38 9.19
CA GLY A 71 -3.44 -3.83 7.91
C GLY A 71 -2.70 -4.86 7.06
N LEU A 72 -1.83 -5.67 7.67
CA LEU A 72 -1.14 -6.77 7.00
C LEU A 72 -2.11 -7.84 6.50
N LEU A 73 -3.11 -8.22 7.32
CA LEU A 73 -4.14 -9.18 6.91
C LEU A 73 -4.95 -8.68 5.70
N VAL A 74 -5.35 -7.40 5.69
CA VAL A 74 -6.05 -6.81 4.55
C VAL A 74 -5.18 -6.83 3.30
N ARG A 75 -3.88 -6.53 3.41
CA ARG A 75 -2.95 -6.60 2.27
C ARG A 75 -2.83 -8.02 1.73
N LEU A 76 -2.73 -9.03 2.59
CA LEU A 76 -2.70 -10.43 2.19
C LEU A 76 -4.02 -10.85 1.51
N ALA A 77 -5.16 -10.40 2.03
CA ALA A 77 -6.45 -10.65 1.41
C ALA A 77 -6.55 -9.99 0.02
N VAL A 78 -6.16 -8.72 -0.12
CA VAL A 78 -6.13 -8.04 -1.42
C VAL A 78 -5.16 -8.71 -2.39
N PHE A 79 -4.00 -9.15 -1.91
CA PHE A 79 -3.03 -9.88 -2.73
C PHE A 79 -3.62 -11.20 -3.24
N ALA A 80 -4.23 -11.99 -2.36
CA ALA A 80 -4.88 -13.25 -2.72
C ALA A 80 -6.07 -13.02 -3.68
N VAL A 81 -6.95 -12.06 -3.39
CA VAL A 81 -8.08 -11.72 -4.28
C VAL A 81 -7.58 -11.24 -5.64
N THR A 82 -6.48 -10.46 -5.68
CA THR A 82 -5.90 -10.02 -6.94
C THR A 82 -5.32 -11.19 -7.74
N ALA A 83 -4.61 -12.10 -7.07
CA ALA A 83 -4.02 -13.28 -7.70
C ALA A 83 -5.10 -14.23 -8.24
N PHE A 84 -6.08 -14.62 -7.42
CA PHE A 84 -7.01 -15.69 -7.78
C PHE A 84 -8.26 -15.20 -8.51
N VAL A 85 -8.62 -13.91 -8.39
CA VAL A 85 -9.88 -13.38 -8.92
C VAL A 85 -9.68 -12.23 -9.89
N LEU A 86 -9.03 -11.14 -9.49
CA LEU A 86 -9.01 -9.91 -10.30
C LEU A 86 -8.13 -10.04 -11.55
N ALA A 87 -6.87 -10.47 -11.38
CA ALA A 87 -5.94 -10.55 -12.51
C ALA A 87 -6.40 -11.56 -13.58
N PRO A 88 -6.86 -12.78 -13.24
CA PRO A 88 -7.39 -13.72 -14.23
C PRO A 88 -8.65 -13.20 -14.93
N ARG A 89 -9.61 -12.62 -14.19
CA ARG A 89 -10.87 -12.12 -14.78
C ARG A 89 -10.67 -10.90 -15.67
N ALA A 90 -9.71 -10.04 -15.34
CA ALA A 90 -9.40 -8.85 -16.12
C ALA A 90 -8.41 -9.13 -17.28
N GLY A 91 -7.93 -10.38 -17.44
CA GLY A 91 -6.93 -10.72 -18.45
C GLY A 91 -5.61 -9.98 -18.27
N LEU A 92 -5.28 -9.57 -17.04
CA LEU A 92 -4.08 -8.79 -16.76
C LEU A 92 -2.83 -9.69 -16.74
N PRO A 93 -1.66 -9.17 -17.16
CA PRO A 93 -0.39 -9.87 -17.02
C PRO A 93 -0.13 -10.22 -15.55
N PHE A 94 -0.31 -11.50 -15.20
CA PHE A 94 -0.36 -11.97 -13.82
C PHE A 94 0.88 -11.60 -13.01
N ALA A 95 2.06 -11.98 -13.50
CA ALA A 95 3.33 -11.73 -12.81
C ALA A 95 3.58 -10.22 -12.63
N ALA A 96 3.36 -9.41 -13.67
CA ALA A 96 3.59 -7.97 -13.60
C ALA A 96 2.65 -7.28 -12.60
N THR A 97 1.38 -7.72 -12.54
CA THR A 97 0.37 -7.20 -11.60
C THR A 97 0.73 -7.54 -10.16
N LEU A 98 1.10 -8.79 -9.89
CA LEU A 98 1.44 -9.21 -8.53
C LEU A 98 2.77 -8.64 -8.05
N LEU A 99 3.77 -8.54 -8.92
CA LEU A 99 5.06 -7.96 -8.57
C LEU A 99 4.95 -6.45 -8.28
N SER A 100 4.18 -5.70 -9.07
CA SER A 100 3.98 -4.27 -8.77
C SER A 100 3.15 -4.07 -7.50
N LEU A 101 2.10 -4.87 -7.30
CA LEU A 101 1.31 -4.86 -6.07
C LEU A 101 2.16 -5.18 -4.83
N ALA A 102 2.94 -6.27 -4.89
CA ALA A 102 3.85 -6.67 -3.81
C ALA A 102 4.92 -5.60 -3.55
N GLY A 103 5.49 -5.02 -4.61
CA GLY A 103 6.48 -3.95 -4.49
C GLY A 103 5.92 -2.73 -3.76
N VAL A 104 4.70 -2.30 -4.12
CA VAL A 104 4.04 -1.20 -3.40
C VAL A 104 3.78 -1.58 -1.96
N PHE A 105 3.19 -2.75 -1.67
CA PHE A 105 2.92 -3.20 -0.31
C PHE A 105 4.17 -3.27 0.55
N TRP A 106 5.26 -3.82 0.03
CA TRP A 106 6.50 -3.95 0.75
C TRP A 106 7.07 -2.58 1.13
N LEU A 107 7.26 -1.69 0.15
CA LEU A 107 7.87 -0.38 0.34
C LEU A 107 7.03 0.53 1.26
N THR A 108 5.71 0.47 1.11
CA THR A 108 4.78 1.23 1.97
C THR A 108 4.70 0.68 3.39
N THR A 109 4.85 -0.64 3.58
CA THR A 109 4.89 -1.26 4.92
C THR A 109 6.17 -0.87 5.66
N LEU A 110 7.32 -0.84 4.97
CA LEU A 110 8.57 -0.30 5.54
C LEU A 110 8.43 1.17 5.94
N SER A 111 7.78 1.97 5.09
CA SER A 111 7.53 3.39 5.38
C SER A 111 6.59 3.54 6.59
N GLU A 112 5.54 2.73 6.66
CA GLU A 112 4.57 2.73 7.77
C GLU A 112 5.25 2.50 9.12
N ALA A 113 6.18 1.53 9.21
CA ALA A 113 6.95 1.29 10.43
C ALA A 113 7.72 2.54 10.89
N ALA A 114 8.31 3.30 9.96
CA ALA A 114 8.99 4.56 10.27
C ALA A 114 8.02 5.64 10.78
N TYR A 115 6.83 5.75 10.17
CA TYR A 115 5.79 6.68 10.63
C TYR A 115 5.25 6.32 12.02
N LEU A 116 5.08 5.04 12.32
CA LEU A 116 4.66 4.57 13.64
C LEU A 116 5.72 4.87 14.71
N LYS A 117 7.00 4.63 14.41
CA LYS A 117 8.11 5.00 15.32
C LYS A 117 8.19 6.50 15.60
N ASN A 118 7.89 7.36 14.61
CA ASN A 118 7.87 8.81 14.82
C ASN A 118 6.63 9.27 15.61
N ARG A 119 5.47 8.66 15.37
CA ARG A 119 4.29 8.85 16.22
C ARG A 119 4.54 8.37 17.64
N THR A 120 5.37 7.35 17.80
CA THR A 120 6.18 6.84 18.93
C THR A 120 6.93 7.80 19.83
N SER A 121 7.60 8.77 19.21
CA SER A 121 8.58 9.63 19.88
C SER A 121 8.09 11.05 20.09
N ASN A 122 7.16 11.54 19.26
CA ASN A 122 6.59 12.90 19.36
C ASN A 122 5.06 12.88 19.51
N PRO A 123 4.52 12.85 20.74
CA PRO A 123 3.08 12.71 21.00
C PRO A 123 2.22 13.92 20.60
N THR A 124 2.81 15.08 20.34
CA THR A 124 2.09 16.31 19.95
C THR A 124 1.61 16.32 18.49
N GLN A 125 1.93 15.31 17.68
CA GLN A 125 1.55 15.22 16.26
C GLN A 125 0.40 14.24 15.97
N ALA A 126 -0.23 13.67 17.01
CA ALA A 126 -1.30 12.68 16.90
C ALA A 126 -2.69 13.31 16.69
#